data_AF-A0A1V0B9F2-F1
#
_entry.id   AF-A0A1V0B9F2-F1
#
_cell.length_a   1.000
_cell.length_b   1.000
_cell.length_c   1.000
_cell.angle_alpha   90.00
_cell.angle_beta   90.00
_cell.angle_gamma   90.00
#
_symmetry.space_group_name_H-M   'P 1'
#
loop_
_entity.id
_entity.type
_entity.pdbx_description
1 polymer ?
#
loop_
_entity_poly.entity_id
_entity_poly.type
_entity_poly.pdbx_seq_one_letter_code
_entity_poly.pdbx_strand_id
1 'polypeptide(L)'
;MIRAIDDMLRLWAAELHPPDGVWLESGGQCSSPLGALIDAKGVMIRSTRGSRVLLDESADIELIVNKHLPLKESQVVWEHYVNHDSFEYQRLEACGCSRAQFYRRLHMAHVLIQQALLNRKRAA
;
A
#
# COMPACT_ATOMS: atom_id res chain seq x y z
N MET A 1 9.01 5.07 -14.61
CA MET A 1 8.57 4.08 -13.60
C MET A 1 9.80 3.35 -13.07
N ILE A 2 9.99 3.33 -11.75
CA ILE A 2 11.12 2.65 -11.11
C ILE A 2 10.64 1.27 -10.67
N ARG A 3 11.15 0.20 -11.29
CA ARG A 3 10.66 -1.19 -11.10
C ARG A 3 10.70 -1.64 -9.64
N ALA A 4 11.81 -1.39 -8.94
CA ALA A 4 11.92 -1.77 -7.52
C ALA A 4 10.86 -1.11 -6.62
N ILE A 5 10.57 0.18 -6.86
CA ILE A 5 9.54 0.91 -6.11
C ILE A 5 8.13 0.46 -6.51
N ASP A 6 7.93 0.14 -7.80
CA ASP A 6 6.68 -0.41 -8.32
C ASP A 6 6.34 -1.74 -7.63
N ASP A 7 7.31 -2.64 -7.50
CA ASP A 7 7.12 -3.92 -6.81
C ASP A 7 6.86 -3.74 -5.31
N MET A 8 7.57 -2.82 -4.65
CA MET A 8 7.31 -2.45 -3.25
C MET A 8 5.90 -1.87 -3.03
N LEU A 9 5.43 -1.00 -3.93
CA LEU A 9 4.09 -0.42 -3.85
C LEU A 9 2.99 -1.46 -4.11
N ARG A 10 3.22 -2.43 -4.99
CA ARG A 10 2.31 -3.57 -5.16
C ARG A 10 2.22 -4.41 -3.89
N LEU A 11 3.35 -4.69 -3.24
CA LEU A 11 3.37 -5.42 -1.97
C LEU A 11 2.65 -4.63 -0.87
N TRP A 12 2.94 -3.33 -0.74
CA TRP A 12 2.26 -2.44 0.19
C TRP A 12 0.73 -2.47 0.02
N ALA A 13 0.23 -2.31 -1.21
CA ALA A 13 -1.20 -2.37 -1.49
C ALA A 13 -1.79 -3.75 -1.21
N ALA A 14 -1.10 -4.83 -1.58
CA ALA A 14 -1.56 -6.19 -1.33
C ALA A 14 -1.62 -6.54 0.18
N GLU A 15 -0.72 -5.98 0.99
CA GLU A 15 -0.65 -6.24 2.43
C GLU A 15 -1.59 -5.35 3.25
N LEU A 16 -1.65 -4.05 2.98
CA LEU A 16 -2.42 -3.10 3.80
C LEU A 16 -3.80 -2.77 3.24
N HIS A 17 -4.00 -2.92 1.93
CA HIS A 17 -5.22 -2.52 1.22
C HIS A 17 -5.74 -3.66 0.32
N PRO A 18 -6.00 -4.86 0.86
CA PRO A 18 -6.53 -5.95 0.07
C PRO A 18 -7.90 -5.58 -0.52
N PRO A 19 -8.24 -6.04 -1.75
CA PRO A 19 -9.54 -5.78 -2.36
C PRO A 19 -10.67 -6.24 -1.44
N ASP A 20 -11.71 -5.40 -1.31
CA ASP A 20 -12.83 -5.58 -0.39
C ASP A 20 -13.30 -7.05 -0.31
N GLY A 21 -13.11 -7.66 0.86
CA GLY A 21 -13.64 -8.98 1.21
C GLY A 21 -12.61 -10.11 1.30
N VAL A 22 -11.36 -9.93 0.86
CA VAL A 22 -10.29 -10.88 1.18
C VAL A 22 -9.46 -10.31 2.33
N TRP A 23 -9.95 -10.54 3.55
CA TRP A 23 -9.12 -10.42 4.74
C TRP A 23 -8.00 -11.46 4.63
N LEU A 24 -6.88 -11.09 4.00
CA LEU A 24 -5.63 -11.74 4.32
C LEU A 24 -5.44 -11.48 5.81
N GLU A 25 -5.37 -12.52 6.62
CA GLU A 25 -5.27 -12.48 8.09
C GLU A 25 -4.02 -11.76 8.63
N SER A 26 -3.40 -10.90 7.84
CA SER A 26 -2.10 -10.29 8.05
C SER A 26 -2.22 -8.77 8.01
N GLY A 27 -2.58 -8.21 9.16
CA GLY A 27 -2.17 -6.86 9.54
C GLY A 27 -3.19 -5.77 9.25
N GLY A 28 -3.69 -5.14 10.31
CA GLY A 28 -4.25 -3.79 10.20
C GLY A 28 -5.76 -3.68 10.17
N GLN A 29 -6.49 -4.53 10.88
CA GLN A 29 -7.79 -4.10 11.39
C GLN A 29 -8.13 -4.82 12.69
N CYS A 30 -8.87 -4.11 13.53
CA CYS A 30 -9.22 -4.44 14.90
C CYS A 30 -10.14 -5.68 14.98
N SER A 31 -9.68 -6.85 14.53
CA SER A 31 -10.31 -8.12 14.88
C SER A 31 -9.92 -8.41 16.33
N SER A 32 -10.83 -8.08 17.25
CA SER A 32 -10.71 -8.55 18.62
C SER A 32 -10.42 -10.06 18.60
N PRO A 33 -9.57 -10.59 19.51
CA PRO A 33 -9.21 -12.02 19.52
C PRO A 33 -10.42 -12.95 19.63
N LEU A 34 -11.56 -12.41 20.10
CA LEU A 34 -12.85 -13.10 20.13
C LEU A 34 -13.43 -13.35 18.73
N GLY A 35 -13.29 -12.40 17.80
CA GLY A 35 -13.80 -12.53 16.43
C GLY A 35 -13.08 -13.64 15.66
N ALA A 36 -11.75 -13.67 15.76
CA ALA A 36 -10.93 -14.74 15.16
C ALA A 36 -11.28 -16.14 15.72
N LEU A 37 -11.65 -16.22 17.01
CA LEU A 37 -12.08 -17.47 17.64
C LEU A 37 -13.45 -17.96 17.17
N ILE A 38 -14.39 -17.03 16.95
CA ILE A 38 -15.73 -17.35 16.43
C ILE A 38 -15.61 -17.89 15.00
N ASP A 39 -14.82 -17.23 14.16
CA ASP A 39 -14.63 -17.62 12.76
C ASP A 39 -13.91 -18.97 12.63
N ALA A 40 -12.90 -19.20 13.47
CA ALA A 40 -12.16 -20.45 13.50
C ALA A 40 -12.89 -21.59 14.24
N LYS A 41 -14.18 -21.43 14.57
CA LYS A 41 -15.02 -22.41 15.29
C LYS A 41 -14.33 -22.95 16.56
N GLY A 42 -13.63 -22.09 17.29
CA GLY A 42 -12.92 -22.45 18.52
C GLY A 42 -11.53 -23.06 18.34
N VAL A 43 -11.01 -23.20 17.11
CA VAL A 43 -9.65 -23.68 16.86
C VAL A 43 -8.74 -22.50 16.53
N MET A 44 -8.08 -21.95 17.55
CA MET A 44 -7.06 -20.93 17.33
C MET A 44 -5.80 -21.57 16.73
N ILE A 45 -5.66 -21.54 15.41
CA ILE A 45 -4.37 -21.79 14.75
C ILE A 45 -3.52 -20.56 15.04
N ARG A 46 -2.57 -20.67 15.97
CA ARG A 46 -1.52 -19.65 16.11
C ARG A 46 -0.80 -19.58 14.78
N SER A 47 -1.06 -18.56 13.99
CA SER A 47 -0.29 -18.23 12.81
C SER A 47 1.16 -18.03 13.23
N THR A 48 1.97 -19.09 13.07
CA THR A 48 3.41 -18.98 13.01
C THR A 48 3.78 -18.64 11.58
N ARG A 49 3.59 -17.37 11.20
CA ARG A 49 4.38 -16.78 10.12
C ARG A 49 5.24 -15.67 10.70
N GLY A 50 6.42 -16.08 11.14
CA GLY A 50 7.50 -15.15 11.41
C GLY A 50 7.84 -14.38 10.13
N SER A 51 7.51 -13.10 10.12
CA SER A 51 8.29 -12.10 9.40
C SER A 51 7.92 -10.72 9.95
N ARG A 52 8.61 -10.31 11.00
CA ARG A 52 8.57 -8.94 11.49
C ARG A 52 9.21 -7.93 10.51
N VAL A 53 9.74 -8.39 9.38
CA VAL A 53 10.60 -7.61 8.48
C VAL A 53 9.82 -7.00 7.29
N LEU A 54 8.76 -7.66 6.80
CA LEU A 54 7.99 -7.16 5.63
C LEU A 54 6.96 -6.08 6.01
N LEU A 55 6.32 -6.22 7.17
CA LEU A 55 5.42 -5.21 7.74
C LEU A 55 6.11 -3.87 8.00
N ASP A 56 7.41 -3.88 8.29
CA ASP A 56 8.18 -2.66 8.58
C ASP A 56 8.36 -1.81 7.31
N GLU A 57 8.74 -2.43 6.19
CA GLU A 57 8.88 -1.73 4.91
C GLU A 57 7.53 -1.22 4.37
N SER A 58 6.46 -2.01 4.48
CA SER A 58 5.12 -1.59 4.06
C SER A 58 4.56 -0.46 4.94
N ALA A 59 4.82 -0.47 6.26
CA ALA A 59 4.44 0.61 7.16
C ALA A 59 5.22 1.91 6.89
N ASP A 60 6.50 1.80 6.55
CA ASP A 60 7.30 2.92 6.10
C ASP A 60 6.74 3.55 4.83
N ILE A 61 6.33 2.72 3.85
CA ILE A 61 5.70 3.19 2.61
C ILE A 61 4.36 3.87 2.89
N GLU A 62 3.49 3.29 3.71
CA GLU A 62 2.21 3.90 4.12
C GLU A 62 2.43 5.30 4.71
N LEU A 63 3.42 5.43 5.60
CA LEU A 63 3.73 6.71 6.21
C LEU A 63 4.31 7.71 5.20
N ILE A 64 5.13 7.26 4.26
CA ILE A 64 5.67 8.09 3.18
C ILE A 64 4.54 8.57 2.26
N VAL A 65 3.67 7.67 1.80
CA VAL A 65 2.55 7.97 0.89
C VAL A 65 1.56 8.95 1.52
N ASN A 66 1.28 8.82 2.82
CA ASN A 66 0.32 9.67 3.51
C ASN A 66 0.89 10.99 4.04
N LYS A 67 2.16 11.02 4.48
CA LYS A 67 2.73 12.21 5.16
C LYS A 67 3.77 12.98 4.34
N HIS A 68 4.52 12.30 3.49
CA HIS A 68 5.69 12.88 2.83
C HIS A 68 5.45 13.18 1.35
N LEU A 69 4.45 12.56 0.72
CA LEU A 69 4.09 12.85 -0.66
C LEU A 69 3.15 14.06 -0.74
N PRO A 70 3.28 14.91 -1.76
CA PRO A 70 2.27 15.90 -2.05
C PRO A 70 0.95 15.22 -2.46
N LEU A 71 -0.17 15.89 -2.18
CA LEU A 71 -1.51 15.33 -2.28
C LEU A 71 -1.83 14.71 -3.66
N LYS A 72 -1.37 15.36 -4.75
CA LYS A 72 -1.66 14.92 -6.11
C LYS A 72 -0.93 13.63 -6.48
N GLU A 73 0.31 13.48 -6.01
CA GLU A 73 1.13 12.30 -6.20
C GLU A 73 0.64 11.14 -5.34
N SER A 74 0.26 11.43 -4.09
CA SER A 74 -0.35 10.45 -3.19
C SER A 74 -1.65 9.90 -3.77
N GLN A 75 -2.55 10.78 -4.23
CA GLN A 75 -3.82 10.39 -4.86
C GLN A 75 -3.61 9.45 -6.06
N VAL A 76 -2.62 9.72 -6.91
CA VAL A 76 -2.30 8.88 -8.07
C VAL A 76 -1.76 7.50 -7.64
N VAL A 77 -1.01 7.42 -6.54
CA VAL A 77 -0.53 6.15 -5.97
C VAL A 77 -1.70 5.33 -5.43
N TRP A 78 -2.58 5.94 -4.62
CA TRP A 78 -3.79 5.30 -4.11
C TRP A 78 -4.66 4.76 -5.24
N GLU A 79 -4.99 5.62 -6.19
CA GLU A 79 -5.80 5.25 -7.34
C GLU A 79 -5.11 4.19 -8.21
N HIS A 80 -3.77 4.09 -8.18
CA HIS A 80 -3.03 3.12 -9.00
C HIS A 80 -2.86 1.74 -8.40
N TYR A 81 -2.58 1.66 -7.11
CA TYR A 81 -2.23 0.40 -6.48
C TYR A 81 -3.37 -0.19 -5.65
N VAL A 82 -4.28 0.65 -5.14
CA VAL A 82 -5.37 0.20 -4.25
C VAL A 82 -6.67 -0.01 -5.01
N ASN A 83 -6.98 0.84 -5.99
CA ASN A 83 -8.20 0.69 -6.77
C ASN A 83 -8.02 -0.37 -7.88
N HIS A 84 -8.34 -1.62 -7.54
CA HIS A 84 -8.19 -2.77 -8.44
C HIS A 84 -9.31 -2.88 -9.49
N ASP A 85 -10.51 -2.41 -9.18
CA ASP A 85 -11.70 -2.63 -10.01
C ASP A 85 -11.96 -1.51 -11.03
N SER A 86 -11.33 -0.35 -10.85
CA SER A 86 -11.58 0.81 -11.71
C SER A 86 -10.81 0.76 -13.03
N PHE A 87 -11.52 1.07 -14.12
CA PHE A 87 -10.91 1.20 -15.45
C PHE A 87 -9.96 2.40 -15.51
N GLU A 88 -8.98 2.36 -16.43
CA GLU A 88 -8.00 3.45 -16.59
C GLU A 88 -8.67 4.82 -16.75
N TYR A 89 -9.76 4.93 -17.50
CA TYR A 89 -10.45 6.21 -17.68
C TYR A 89 -11.06 6.77 -16.37
N GLN A 90 -11.61 5.90 -15.51
CA GLN A 90 -12.21 6.29 -14.23
C GLN A 90 -11.12 6.81 -13.27
N ARG A 91 -9.97 6.13 -13.27
CA ARG A 91 -8.80 6.50 -12.46
C ARG A 91 -8.22 7.86 -12.87
N LEU A 92 -8.21 8.14 -14.17
CA LEU A 92 -7.79 9.43 -14.72
C LEU A 92 -8.76 10.56 -14.35
N GLU A 93 -10.06 10.28 -14.40
CA GLU A 93 -11.12 11.20 -14.01
C GLU A 93 -11.06 11.52 -12.50
N ALA A 94 -10.89 10.50 -11.66
CA ALA A 94 -10.71 10.66 -10.22
C ALA A 94 -9.51 11.56 -9.87
N CYS A 95 -8.40 11.39 -10.60
CA CYS A 95 -7.20 12.22 -10.43
C CYS A 95 -7.28 13.59 -11.14
N GLY A 96 -8.35 13.85 -11.91
CA GLY A 96 -8.56 15.08 -12.68
C GLY A 96 -7.43 15.41 -13.65
N CYS A 97 -6.82 14.40 -14.30
CA CYS A 97 -5.64 14.61 -15.12
C CYS A 97 -5.62 13.78 -16.41
N SER A 98 -4.88 14.26 -17.41
CA SER A 98 -4.69 13.48 -18.64
C SER A 98 -3.80 12.27 -18.41
N ARG A 99 -3.92 11.25 -19.26
CA ARG A 99 -3.08 10.03 -19.20
C ARG A 99 -1.58 10.34 -19.08
N ALA A 100 -1.08 11.28 -19.89
CA ALA A 100 0.32 11.67 -19.85
C ALA A 100 0.71 12.40 -18.55
N GLN A 101 -0.19 13.14 -17.93
CA GLN A 101 0.05 13.76 -16.62
C GLN A 101 0.00 12.73 -15.50
N PHE A 102 -0.92 11.76 -15.57
CA PHE A 102 -1.06 10.69 -14.60
C PHE A 102 0.24 9.89 -14.46
N TYR A 103 0.78 9.35 -15.55
CA TYR A 103 2.02 8.57 -15.50
C TYR A 103 3.26 9.41 -15.16
N ARG A 104 3.26 10.71 -15.46
CA ARG A 104 4.31 11.63 -15.01
C ARG A 104 4.26 11.82 -13.50
N ARG A 105 3.08 12.05 -12.91
CA ARG A 105 2.89 12.15 -11.46
C ARG A 105 3.22 10.85 -10.76
N LEU A 106 2.81 9.72 -11.32
CA LEU A 106 3.17 8.39 -10.81
C LEU A 106 4.69 8.20 -10.81
N HIS A 107 5.37 8.56 -11.90
CA HIS A 107 6.82 8.49 -11.93
C HIS A 107 7.47 9.40 -10.87
N MET A 108 6.98 10.63 -10.70
CA MET A 108 7.46 11.54 -9.65
C MET A 108 7.22 10.96 -8.26
N ALA A 109 6.07 10.35 -8.00
CA ALA A 109 5.80 9.65 -6.75
C ALA A 109 6.86 8.58 -6.48
N HIS A 110 7.23 7.76 -7.48
CA HIS A 110 8.28 6.74 -7.29
C HIS A 110 9.63 7.37 -6.93
N VAL A 111 9.99 8.49 -7.54
CA VAL A 111 11.24 9.20 -7.25
C VAL A 111 11.23 9.73 -5.81
N LEU A 112 10.13 10.35 -5.38
CA LEU A 112 9.98 10.90 -4.02
C LEU A 112 10.01 9.79 -2.96
N ILE A 113 9.32 8.67 -3.20
CA ILE A 113 9.33 7.51 -2.31
C ILE A 113 10.74 6.95 -2.19
N GLN A 114 11.44 6.77 -3.31
CA GLN A 114 12.82 6.30 -3.31
C GLN A 114 13.73 7.22 -2.49
N GLN A 115 13.63 8.53 -2.67
CA GLN A 115 14.42 9.51 -1.91
C GLN A 115 14.10 9.45 -0.41
N ALA A 116 12.82 9.35 -0.05
CA ALA A 116 12.39 9.25 1.34
C ALA A 116 12.94 7.98 2.03
N LEU A 117 12.87 6.83 1.34
CA LEU A 117 13.42 5.57 1.83
C LEU A 117 14.94 5.63 2.01
N LEU A 118 15.67 6.22 1.04
CA LEU A 118 17.12 6.40 1.15
C LEU A 118 17.51 7.31 2.32
N ASN A 119 16.75 8.39 2.55
CA ASN A 119 17.00 9.31 3.65
C ASN A 119 16.76 8.65 5.00
N ARG A 120 15.74 7.78 5.14
CA ARG A 120 15.51 6.99 6.35
C ARG A 120 16.65 6.02 6.62
N LYS A 121 17.09 5.26 5.61
CA LYS A 121 18.21 4.31 5.73
C LYS A 121 19.55 4.97 6.08
N ARG A 122 19.70 6.28 5.82
CA ARG A 122 20.87 7.07 6.24
C ARG A 122 20.77 7.61 7.66
N ALA A 123 19.56 7.72 8.20
CA ALA A 123 19.29 8.26 9.54
C ALA A 123 19.18 7.18 10.63
N ALA A 124 19.01 5.91 10.23
CA ALA A 124 19.06 4.72 11.08
C ALA A 124 20.50 4.21 11.20
#